data_AF-A0A7S3EP44-F1
#
_entry.id   AF-A0A7S3EP44-F1
#
_cell.length_a   1.000
_cell.length_b   1.000
_cell.length_c   1.000
_cell.angle_alpha   90.00
_cell.angle_beta   90.00
_cell.angle_gamma   90.00
#
_symmetry.space_group_name_H-M   'P 1'
#
loop_
_entity.id
_entity.type
_entity.pdbx_description
1 polymer ?
#
loop_
_entity_poly.entity_id
_entity_poly.type
_entity_poly.pdbx_seq_one_letter_code
_entity_poly.pdbx_strand_id
1 'polypeptide(L)'
;MDPAFVFGCIPPGSGGPGHGATACQRRKTGTKWIMAAEESEASSEKEKYKLGKVSAPRASKYGKRKFQVGNVKQQGKKYVEYVPAPQLRITGGSAKGRKLTSPDVYMRPMMGKVREAVYSMLYQFDALEGGMAVDMFCGSGSVGLEALSRGLDQAVFVDLSPVCTETCEKNVVHCGFEGRGRAINCTAEQMLLHPERYGVEGHAKLITLTPPYEEVDYGELMYAAAGSDLVGEGTFLVVEYPVELGKPR
;
A
#
# COMPACT_ATOMS: atom_id res chain seq x y z
N MET A 1 -27.20 -4.49 9.70
CA MET A 1 -27.50 -3.78 8.45
C MET A 1 -26.17 -3.60 7.73
N ASP A 2 -26.12 -4.05 6.48
CA ASP A 2 -24.91 -4.38 5.72
C ASP A 2 -23.84 -3.28 5.63
N PRO A 3 -22.53 -3.63 5.64
CA PRO A 3 -21.46 -2.69 5.35
C PRO A 3 -21.41 -2.41 3.84
N ALA A 4 -21.65 -1.16 3.47
CA ALA A 4 -21.55 -0.70 2.09
C ALA A 4 -20.08 -0.42 1.71
N PHE A 5 -19.52 -1.27 0.83
CA PHE A 5 -18.22 -1.11 0.19
C PHE A 5 -18.23 -0.01 -0.88
N VAL A 6 -17.10 0.65 -1.10
CA VAL A 6 -16.88 1.56 -2.23
C VAL A 6 -15.66 1.11 -2.99
N PHE A 7 -15.85 0.83 -4.27
CA PHE A 7 -14.83 0.44 -5.22
C PHE A 7 -14.34 1.68 -5.99
N GLY A 8 -13.01 1.84 -6.07
CA GLY A 8 -12.38 2.70 -7.07
C GLY A 8 -11.60 1.82 -8.05
N CYS A 9 -12.20 1.49 -9.19
CA CYS A 9 -11.47 0.99 -10.36
C CYS A 9 -11.22 2.17 -11.29
N ILE A 10 -9.97 2.44 -11.64
CA ILE A 10 -9.62 3.36 -12.70
C ILE A 10 -9.99 2.67 -14.02
N PRO A 11 -10.87 3.23 -14.86
CA PRO A 11 -11.32 2.55 -16.08
C PRO A 11 -10.21 2.51 -17.16
N PRO A 12 -10.14 1.44 -17.97
CA PRO A 12 -9.19 1.35 -19.07
C PRO A 12 -9.59 2.30 -20.20
N GLY A 13 -8.64 3.11 -20.66
CA GLY A 13 -8.77 3.93 -21.86
C GLY A 13 -8.86 3.06 -23.11
N SER A 14 -9.94 3.24 -23.87
CA SER A 14 -10.22 2.61 -25.16
C SER A 14 -9.11 2.82 -26.20
N GLY A 15 -8.71 1.74 -26.87
CA GLY A 15 -7.64 1.73 -27.87
C GLY A 15 -7.94 2.35 -29.23
N GLY A 16 -6.88 2.45 -30.03
CA GLY A 16 -6.85 2.79 -31.46
C GLY A 16 -5.55 2.28 -32.11
N PRO A 17 -5.53 2.04 -33.43
CA PRO A 17 -4.92 0.85 -34.04
C PRO A 17 -3.42 0.97 -34.37
N GLY A 18 -2.73 -0.17 -34.31
CA GLY A 18 -1.28 -0.26 -34.54
C GLY A 18 -0.87 -0.10 -35.99
N HIS A 19 0.45 -0.09 -36.25
CA HIS A 19 1.12 -0.42 -37.51
C HIS A 19 2.61 -0.73 -37.23
N GLY A 20 3.14 -1.78 -37.87
CA GLY A 20 4.49 -1.79 -38.43
C GLY A 20 5.67 -2.09 -37.51
N ALA A 21 6.08 -3.36 -37.47
CA ALA A 21 7.45 -3.72 -37.14
C ALA A 21 8.44 -3.03 -38.10
N THR A 22 9.47 -2.37 -37.56
CA THR A 22 10.71 -2.12 -38.32
C THR A 22 11.90 -2.35 -37.41
N ALA A 23 12.70 -3.36 -37.75
CA ALA A 23 14.00 -3.59 -37.15
C ALA A 23 14.98 -2.49 -37.55
N CYS A 24 15.78 -1.97 -36.63
CA CYS A 24 17.01 -1.25 -36.96
C CYS A 24 18.09 -1.52 -35.91
N GLN A 25 19.31 -1.69 -36.42
CA GLN A 25 20.39 -2.48 -35.85
C GLN A 25 21.15 -1.78 -34.71
N ARG A 26 21.66 -2.58 -33.78
CA ARG A 26 22.74 -2.19 -32.85
C ARG A 26 24.01 -1.85 -33.64
N ARG A 27 24.57 -0.67 -33.40
CA ARG A 27 26.02 -0.44 -33.51
C ARG A 27 26.53 0.34 -32.30
N LYS A 28 27.62 -0.16 -31.73
CA LYS A 28 28.48 0.52 -30.75
C LYS A 28 29.59 1.25 -31.50
N THR A 29 29.81 2.51 -31.19
CA THR A 29 31.13 3.16 -31.30
C THR A 29 31.30 4.12 -30.12
N GLY A 30 32.54 4.24 -29.65
CA GLY A 30 32.89 4.70 -28.31
C GLY A 30 32.64 6.18 -28.02
N THR A 31 32.48 6.42 -26.72
CA THR A 31 32.92 7.60 -25.95
C THR A 31 32.58 8.98 -26.53
N LYS A 32 31.35 9.44 -26.24
CA LYS A 32 30.97 10.79 -25.74
C LYS A 32 29.56 11.14 -26.22
N TRP A 33 28.64 11.36 -25.28
CA TRP A 33 27.30 11.88 -25.59
C TRP A 33 27.40 13.40 -25.79
N ILE A 34 27.17 13.88 -27.01
CA ILE A 34 26.98 15.31 -27.32
C ILE A 34 25.58 15.45 -27.90
N MET A 35 24.76 16.28 -27.24
CA MET A 35 23.43 16.68 -27.69
C MET A 35 23.55 17.49 -28.98
N ALA A 36 22.80 17.10 -30.00
CA ALA A 36 22.43 17.97 -31.12
C ALA A 36 20.99 17.62 -31.51
N ALA A 37 20.06 18.48 -31.09
CA ALA A 37 18.70 18.47 -31.59
C ALA A 37 18.66 19.38 -32.81
N GLU A 38 18.40 18.81 -33.99
CA GLU A 38 17.96 19.57 -35.16
C GLU A 38 16.44 19.76 -35.04
N GLU A 39 16.02 21.02 -34.90
CA GLU A 39 14.65 21.44 -35.11
C GLU A 39 14.38 21.55 -36.62
N SER A 40 13.37 20.86 -37.11
CA SER A 40 12.59 21.33 -38.27
C SER A 40 11.13 20.89 -38.17
N GLU A 41 10.33 21.88 -37.81
CA GLU A 41 8.98 22.21 -38.28
C GLU A 41 8.06 21.09 -38.81
N ALA A 42 7.06 20.76 -38.01
CA ALA A 42 5.72 20.47 -38.52
C ALA A 42 4.71 21.30 -37.71
N SER A 43 4.41 22.46 -38.27
CA SER A 43 3.35 23.37 -37.86
C SER A 43 1.99 22.82 -38.32
N SER A 44 1.16 22.36 -37.39
CA SER A 44 -0.30 22.53 -37.40
C SER A 44 -0.89 21.87 -36.15
N GLU A 45 -1.84 22.53 -35.49
CA GLU A 45 -2.54 22.12 -34.24
C GLU A 45 -1.96 22.61 -32.90
N LYS A 46 -1.29 23.77 -32.88
CA LYS A 46 -1.06 24.55 -31.63
C LYS A 46 -2.29 25.37 -31.24
N GLU A 47 -3.44 24.74 -31.03
CA GLU A 47 -4.60 25.43 -30.46
C GLU A 47 -5.54 24.45 -29.74
N LYS A 48 -5.15 23.95 -28.55
CA LYS A 48 -6.15 23.43 -27.58
C LYS A 48 -5.73 23.17 -26.13
N TYR A 49 -4.47 23.30 -25.74
CA TYR A 49 -4.10 23.12 -24.33
C TYR A 49 -3.29 24.31 -23.81
N LYS A 50 -3.99 25.36 -23.38
CA LYS A 50 -3.41 26.31 -22.42
C LYS A 50 -3.11 25.53 -21.14
N LEU A 51 -1.85 25.19 -20.92
CA LEU A 51 -1.33 24.67 -19.67
C LEU A 51 -1.54 25.76 -18.61
N GLY A 52 -2.68 25.71 -17.92
CA GLY A 52 -2.93 26.56 -16.76
C GLY A 52 -1.88 26.21 -15.71
N LYS A 53 -1.10 27.22 -15.28
CA LYS A 53 -0.19 27.11 -14.15
C LYS A 53 -1.00 26.61 -12.95
N VAL A 54 -0.81 25.35 -12.55
CA VAL A 54 -1.39 24.84 -11.32
C VAL A 54 -0.58 25.45 -10.18
N SER A 55 -1.06 26.56 -9.63
CA SER A 55 -0.53 27.11 -8.39
C SER A 55 -0.68 26.05 -7.29
N ALA A 56 0.34 25.90 -6.44
CA ALA A 56 0.26 25.07 -5.24
C ALA A 56 -1.08 25.31 -4.52
N PRO A 57 -1.83 24.25 -4.14
CA PRO A 57 -3.11 24.44 -3.50
C PRO A 57 -2.90 25.16 -2.15
N ARG A 58 -3.71 26.19 -1.92
CA ARG A 58 -3.80 26.86 -0.62
C ARG A 58 -4.10 25.84 0.46
N ALA A 59 -3.40 25.95 1.59
CA ALA A 59 -3.62 25.17 2.80
C ALA A 59 -5.13 24.88 3.02
N SER A 60 -5.47 23.60 3.07
CA SER A 60 -6.84 23.13 3.24
C SER A 60 -7.45 23.78 4.48
N LYS A 61 -8.62 24.41 4.29
CA LYS A 61 -9.45 24.98 5.37
C LYS A 61 -10.22 23.91 6.15
N TYR A 62 -9.92 22.62 5.98
CA TYR A 62 -10.62 21.57 6.72
C TYR A 62 -10.31 21.68 8.21
N GLY A 63 -11.39 21.98 8.93
CA GLY A 63 -11.40 22.45 10.31
C GLY A 63 -10.61 21.57 11.26
N LYS A 64 -9.88 22.27 12.13
CA LYS A 64 -9.38 21.84 13.44
C LYS A 64 -10.51 21.35 14.38
N ARG A 65 -11.36 20.42 13.96
CA ARG A 65 -12.23 19.71 14.88
C ARG A 65 -11.43 18.55 15.46
N LYS A 66 -10.75 18.83 16.58
CA LYS A 66 -10.22 17.78 17.44
C LYS A 66 -11.41 16.89 17.82
N PHE A 67 -11.47 15.69 17.25
CA PHE A 67 -12.35 14.65 17.73
C PHE A 67 -11.96 14.40 19.19
N GLN A 68 -12.84 14.74 20.14
CA GLN A 68 -12.59 14.49 21.55
C GLN A 68 -12.86 13.02 21.80
N VAL A 69 -11.82 12.22 21.67
CA VAL A 69 -11.84 10.81 22.02
C VAL A 69 -11.63 10.69 23.52
N GLY A 70 -12.36 9.78 24.17
CA GLY A 70 -12.08 9.41 25.57
C GLY A 70 -10.67 8.84 25.74
N ASN A 71 -10.39 8.18 26.87
CA ASN A 71 -9.10 7.50 27.08
C ASN A 71 -8.92 6.31 26.11
N VAL A 72 -8.45 6.60 24.89
CA VAL A 72 -8.17 5.60 23.86
C VAL A 72 -6.77 5.03 24.02
N LYS A 73 -6.68 3.71 23.89
CA LYS A 73 -5.40 2.99 23.93
C LYS A 73 -4.72 3.13 22.58
N GLN A 74 -3.48 3.62 22.59
CA GLN A 74 -2.69 3.83 21.39
C GLN A 74 -2.03 2.54 20.93
N GLN A 75 -2.08 2.26 19.63
CA GLN A 75 -1.46 1.07 19.05
C GLN A 75 0.06 1.14 19.18
N GLY A 76 0.69 -0.03 19.37
CA GLY A 76 2.14 -0.13 19.52
C GLY A 76 2.67 0.25 20.91
N LYS A 77 1.79 0.64 21.86
CA LYS A 77 2.16 0.91 23.25
C LYS A 77 1.91 -0.28 24.17
N LYS A 78 2.83 -0.50 25.11
CA LYS A 78 2.71 -1.50 26.17
C LYS A 78 1.76 -0.99 27.27
N TYR A 79 0.82 -1.82 27.68
CA TYR A 79 -0.13 -1.52 28.76
C TYR A 79 -0.09 -2.62 29.82
N VAL A 80 -0.18 -2.24 31.10
CA VAL A 80 -0.05 -3.16 32.25
C VAL A 80 -1.14 -4.24 32.26
N GLU A 81 -2.34 -3.92 31.77
CA GLU A 81 -3.49 -4.84 31.74
C GLU A 81 -3.80 -5.37 30.33
N TYR A 82 -2.94 -5.14 29.34
CA TYR A 82 -3.23 -5.58 27.98
C TYR A 82 -3.04 -7.10 27.85
N VAL A 83 -4.11 -7.78 27.46
CA VAL A 83 -4.08 -9.18 27.06
C VAL A 83 -3.93 -9.23 25.54
N PRO A 84 -2.86 -9.84 25.00
CA PRO A 84 -2.66 -9.97 23.56
C PRO A 84 -3.87 -10.63 22.88
N ALA A 85 -4.19 -10.18 21.67
CA ALA A 85 -5.32 -10.69 20.91
C ALA A 85 -5.27 -12.24 20.76
N PRO A 86 -6.35 -12.97 21.11
CA PRO A 86 -6.35 -14.42 21.06
C PRO A 86 -6.35 -14.96 19.62
N GLN A 87 -5.39 -15.85 19.35
CA GLN A 87 -5.18 -16.69 18.16
C GLN A 87 -5.36 -16.02 16.79
N LEU A 88 -4.33 -15.29 16.38
CA LEU A 88 -4.10 -14.98 14.98
C LEU A 88 -3.63 -16.23 14.23
N ARG A 89 -4.17 -16.45 13.02
CA ARG A 89 -3.82 -17.57 12.16
C ARG A 89 -3.95 -17.16 10.69
N ILE A 90 -3.14 -17.76 9.84
CA ILE A 90 -3.28 -17.66 8.38
C ILE A 90 -4.49 -18.49 7.92
N THR A 91 -5.37 -17.89 7.12
CA THR A 91 -6.67 -18.45 6.73
C THR A 91 -6.64 -19.24 5.43
N GLY A 92 -5.79 -18.85 4.47
CA GLY A 92 -5.68 -19.48 3.16
C GLY A 92 -4.25 -19.53 2.63
N GLY A 93 -4.08 -20.15 1.44
CA GLY A 93 -2.79 -20.25 0.76
C GLY A 93 -1.83 -21.31 1.33
N SER A 94 -0.55 -21.17 1.00
CA SER A 94 0.54 -22.11 1.32
C SER A 94 0.86 -22.24 2.81
N ALA A 95 0.67 -21.17 3.60
CA ALA A 95 0.87 -21.16 5.04
C ALA A 95 -0.45 -21.31 5.84
N LYS A 96 -1.53 -21.75 5.18
CA LYS A 96 -2.85 -21.94 5.80
C LYS A 96 -2.73 -22.74 7.09
N GLY A 97 -3.38 -22.23 8.14
CA GLY A 97 -3.43 -22.90 9.43
C GLY A 97 -2.27 -22.56 10.37
N ARG A 98 -1.23 -21.83 9.96
CA ARG A 98 -0.14 -21.44 10.87
C ARG A 98 -0.59 -20.38 11.87
N LYS A 99 -0.29 -20.62 13.16
CA LYS A 99 -0.59 -19.68 14.25
C LYS A 99 0.45 -18.57 14.24
N LEU A 100 0.00 -17.33 14.41
CA LEU A 100 0.86 -16.17 14.49
C LEU A 100 1.05 -15.74 15.95
N THR A 101 2.23 -15.23 16.24
CA THR A 101 2.54 -14.61 17.51
C THR A 101 1.99 -13.18 17.53
N SER A 102 1.33 -12.81 18.63
CA SER A 102 0.87 -11.43 18.86
C SER A 102 1.95 -10.66 19.64
N PRO A 103 2.23 -9.40 19.30
CA PRO A 103 3.20 -8.59 20.03
C PRO A 103 2.66 -8.20 21.42
N ASP A 104 3.57 -7.94 22.36
CA ASP A 104 3.26 -7.53 23.74
C ASP A 104 2.97 -6.02 23.84
N VAL A 105 2.20 -5.52 22.88
CA VAL A 105 1.71 -4.13 22.79
C VAL A 105 0.27 -4.13 22.29
N TYR A 106 -0.49 -3.11 22.70
CA TYR A 106 -1.85 -2.96 22.23
C TYR A 106 -1.87 -2.80 20.70
N MET A 107 -2.70 -3.59 20.03
CA MET A 107 -2.99 -3.42 18.61
C MET A 107 -4.40 -3.92 18.33
N ARG A 108 -5.06 -3.36 17.32
CA ARG A 108 -6.36 -3.85 16.84
C ARG A 108 -6.14 -4.68 15.58
N PRO A 109 -6.04 -6.02 15.68
CA PRO A 109 -5.88 -6.84 14.49
C PRO A 109 -7.15 -6.83 13.65
N MET A 110 -6.98 -6.83 12.32
CA MET A 110 -8.05 -7.11 11.39
C MET A 110 -8.68 -8.48 11.70
N MET A 111 -10.00 -8.50 11.92
CA MET A 111 -10.72 -9.73 12.25
C MET A 111 -10.52 -10.78 11.15
N GLY A 112 -10.31 -12.04 11.56
CA GLY A 112 -10.03 -13.13 10.60
C GLY A 112 -11.09 -13.27 9.51
N LYS A 113 -12.37 -13.13 9.84
CA LYS A 113 -13.47 -13.16 8.86
C LYS A 113 -13.43 -12.00 7.86
N VAL A 114 -13.09 -10.80 8.32
CA VAL A 114 -12.98 -9.62 7.45
C VAL A 114 -11.79 -9.79 6.52
N ARG A 115 -10.66 -10.24 7.06
CA ARG A 115 -9.46 -10.56 6.27
C ARG A 115 -9.75 -11.64 5.21
N GLU A 116 -10.40 -12.73 5.59
CA GLU A 116 -10.79 -13.80 4.67
C GLU A 116 -11.68 -13.29 3.54
N ALA A 117 -12.68 -12.45 3.85
CA ALA A 117 -13.55 -11.84 2.87
C ALA A 117 -12.78 -10.92 1.89
N VAL A 118 -11.90 -10.06 2.42
CA VAL A 118 -11.06 -9.16 1.60
C VAL A 118 -10.18 -9.95 0.65
N TYR A 119 -9.46 -10.97 1.13
CA TYR A 119 -8.62 -11.79 0.26
C TYR A 119 -9.40 -12.66 -0.71
N SER A 120 -10.63 -13.04 -0.39
CA SER A 120 -11.52 -13.73 -1.33
C SER A 120 -11.93 -12.82 -2.49
N MET A 121 -12.21 -11.55 -2.22
CA MET A 121 -12.47 -10.55 -3.26
C MET A 121 -11.21 -10.30 -4.09
N LEU A 122 -10.07 -10.04 -3.46
CA LEU A 122 -8.79 -9.81 -4.15
C LEU A 122 -8.41 -10.97 -5.08
N TYR A 123 -8.69 -12.20 -4.67
CA TYR A 123 -8.47 -13.38 -5.51
C TYR A 123 -9.31 -13.35 -6.81
N GLN A 124 -10.56 -12.87 -6.76
CA GLN A 124 -11.42 -12.76 -7.94
C GLN A 124 -10.94 -11.69 -8.94
N PHE A 125 -10.18 -10.70 -8.48
CA PHE A 125 -9.62 -9.63 -9.30
C PHE A 125 -8.18 -9.89 -9.75
N ASP A 126 -7.66 -11.11 -9.57
CA ASP A 126 -6.29 -11.47 -9.92
C ASP A 126 -5.23 -10.55 -9.26
N ALA A 127 -5.54 -10.12 -8.03
CA ALA A 127 -4.72 -9.20 -7.25
C ALA A 127 -3.63 -9.90 -6.42
N LEU A 128 -3.58 -11.24 -6.44
CA LEU A 128 -2.77 -12.04 -5.53
C LEU A 128 -1.73 -12.93 -6.22
N GLU A 129 -1.59 -12.82 -7.55
CA GLU A 129 -0.57 -13.52 -8.32
C GLU A 129 0.60 -12.57 -8.65
N GLY A 130 1.78 -12.95 -8.16
CA GLY A 130 3.05 -12.24 -8.42
C GLY A 130 3.14 -10.83 -7.83
N GLY A 131 4.36 -10.30 -7.77
CA GLY A 131 4.63 -8.93 -7.33
C GLY A 131 4.70 -8.77 -5.81
N MET A 132 4.56 -7.52 -5.36
CA MET A 132 4.85 -7.12 -3.98
C MET A 132 3.59 -6.62 -3.25
N ALA A 133 3.38 -7.12 -2.03
CA ALA A 133 2.48 -6.50 -1.06
C ALA A 133 3.22 -5.48 -0.19
N VAL A 134 2.53 -4.40 0.19
CA VAL A 134 2.99 -3.48 1.22
C VAL A 134 1.91 -3.36 2.29
N ASP A 135 2.20 -3.87 3.48
CA ASP A 135 1.29 -3.88 4.62
C ASP A 135 1.62 -2.75 5.59
N MET A 136 0.86 -1.66 5.50
CA MET A 136 1.02 -0.52 6.39
C MET A 136 0.25 -0.75 7.68
N PHE A 137 0.87 -0.41 8.80
CA PHE A 137 0.36 -0.70 10.16
C PHE A 137 0.30 -2.21 10.42
N CYS A 138 1.38 -2.92 10.07
CA CYS A 138 1.38 -4.39 9.97
C CYS A 138 1.09 -5.09 11.32
N GLY A 139 1.44 -4.48 12.46
CA GLY A 139 1.31 -5.08 13.78
C GLY A 139 2.05 -6.42 13.90
N SER A 140 1.31 -7.52 13.77
CA SER A 140 1.87 -8.89 13.75
C SER A 140 2.24 -9.41 12.36
N GLY A 141 1.97 -8.63 11.31
CA GLY A 141 2.10 -9.02 9.90
C GLY A 141 0.93 -9.87 9.39
N SER A 142 -0.17 -9.96 10.13
CA SER A 142 -1.22 -10.95 9.85
C SER A 142 -1.94 -10.74 8.51
N VAL A 143 -1.93 -9.52 7.97
CA VAL A 143 -2.51 -9.16 6.67
C VAL A 143 -1.48 -9.43 5.58
N GLY A 144 -0.29 -8.82 5.62
CA GLY A 144 0.74 -9.07 4.60
C GLY A 144 1.18 -10.54 4.47
N LEU A 145 1.21 -11.31 5.58
CA LEU A 145 1.52 -12.75 5.55
C LEU A 145 0.43 -13.57 4.85
N GLU A 146 -0.83 -13.13 4.94
CA GLU A 146 -1.93 -13.74 4.19
C GLU A 146 -1.74 -13.51 2.68
N ALA A 147 -1.22 -12.34 2.30
CA ALA A 147 -0.86 -12.01 0.92
C ALA A 147 0.24 -12.93 0.38
N LEU A 148 1.35 -13.09 1.12
CA LEU A 148 2.44 -14.01 0.77
C LEU A 148 1.94 -15.46 0.67
N SER A 149 1.10 -15.87 1.62
CA SER A 149 0.52 -17.22 1.63
C SER A 149 -0.26 -17.51 0.36
N ARG A 150 -0.97 -16.50 -0.18
CA ARG A 150 -1.90 -16.66 -1.31
C ARG A 150 -1.29 -16.46 -2.70
N GLY A 151 -0.02 -16.05 -2.81
CA GLY A 151 0.69 -16.09 -4.09
C GLY A 151 1.56 -14.87 -4.41
N LEU A 152 1.56 -13.81 -3.59
CA LEU A 152 2.45 -12.68 -3.83
C LEU A 152 3.91 -13.05 -3.56
N ASP A 153 4.83 -12.55 -4.38
CA ASP A 153 6.25 -12.94 -4.33
C ASP A 153 6.93 -12.37 -3.09
N GLN A 154 6.67 -11.10 -2.80
CA GLN A 154 7.28 -10.35 -1.70
C GLN A 154 6.24 -9.59 -0.87
N ALA A 155 6.57 -9.32 0.39
CA ALA A 155 5.82 -8.41 1.22
C ALA A 155 6.74 -7.53 2.07
N VAL A 156 6.46 -6.23 2.06
CA VAL A 156 7.05 -5.24 2.94
C VAL A 156 6.06 -4.93 4.05
N PHE A 157 6.49 -5.06 5.29
CA PHE A 157 5.66 -4.83 6.47
C PHE A 157 6.11 -3.54 7.16
N VAL A 158 5.22 -2.58 7.31
CA VAL A 158 5.55 -1.26 7.86
C VAL A 158 4.80 -1.02 9.16
N ASP A 159 5.53 -0.69 10.22
CA ASP A 159 4.93 -0.30 11.50
C ASP A 159 5.85 0.66 12.26
N LEU A 160 5.25 1.62 12.97
CA LEU A 160 5.98 2.59 13.80
C LEU A 160 6.56 1.94 15.06
N SER A 161 5.94 0.88 15.57
CA SER A 161 6.39 0.19 16.78
C SER A 161 7.47 -0.85 16.46
N PRO A 162 8.67 -0.74 17.05
CA PRO A 162 9.72 -1.74 16.89
C PRO A 162 9.26 -3.14 17.34
N VAL A 163 8.44 -3.21 18.40
CA VAL A 163 7.91 -4.47 18.94
C VAL A 163 7.01 -5.18 17.93
N CYS A 164 6.22 -4.42 17.17
CA CYS A 164 5.41 -4.94 16.06
C CYS A 164 6.32 -5.48 14.95
N THR A 165 7.28 -4.68 14.48
CA THR A 165 8.19 -5.12 13.41
C THR A 165 9.01 -6.36 13.78
N GLU A 166 9.51 -6.45 15.01
CA GLU A 166 10.21 -7.64 15.51
C GLU A 166 9.32 -8.88 15.58
N THR A 167 8.06 -8.70 15.98
CA THR A 167 7.09 -9.81 16.03
C THR A 167 6.69 -10.25 14.63
N CYS A 168 6.56 -9.30 13.70
CA CYS A 168 6.30 -9.57 12.30
C CYS A 168 7.44 -10.39 11.67
N GLU A 169 8.70 -10.02 11.89
CA GLU A 169 9.87 -10.79 11.42
C GLU A 169 9.85 -12.24 11.94
N LYS A 170 9.56 -12.43 13.23
CA LYS A 170 9.40 -13.78 13.81
C LYS A 170 8.29 -14.57 13.12
N ASN A 171 7.19 -13.92 12.76
CA ASN A 171 6.08 -14.56 12.07
C ASN A 171 6.39 -14.85 10.59
N VAL A 172 7.19 -14.01 9.91
CA VAL A 172 7.70 -14.25 8.55
C VAL A 172 8.52 -15.54 8.52
N VAL A 173 9.48 -15.67 9.44
CA VAL A 173 10.28 -16.88 9.66
C VAL A 173 9.37 -18.07 10.00
N HIS A 174 8.47 -17.91 10.96
CA HIS A 174 7.55 -18.96 11.38
C HIS A 174 6.66 -19.46 10.24
N CYS A 175 6.34 -18.62 9.25
CA CYS A 175 5.53 -19.01 8.09
C CYS A 175 6.35 -19.58 6.92
N GLY A 176 7.68 -19.58 7.00
CA GLY A 176 8.57 -20.05 5.93
C GLY A 176 8.68 -19.06 4.78
N PHE A 177 8.55 -17.76 5.06
CA PHE A 177 8.67 -16.68 4.07
C PHE A 177 9.96 -15.87 4.23
N GLU A 178 11.00 -16.47 4.79
CA GLU A 178 12.33 -15.87 4.83
C GLU A 178 12.78 -15.48 3.42
N GLY A 179 13.33 -14.27 3.26
CA GLY A 179 13.73 -13.73 1.96
C GLY A 179 12.58 -13.24 1.08
N ARG A 180 11.32 -13.45 1.48
CA ARG A 180 10.11 -12.91 0.82
C ARG A 180 9.41 -11.83 1.64
N GLY A 181 9.53 -11.87 2.96
CA GLY A 181 9.03 -10.84 3.86
C GLY A 181 10.16 -9.97 4.44
N ARG A 182 9.93 -8.66 4.56
CA ARG A 182 10.82 -7.72 5.27
C ARG A 182 10.02 -6.70 6.06
N ALA A 183 10.26 -6.58 7.35
CA ALA A 183 9.67 -5.54 8.19
C ALA A 183 10.56 -4.28 8.25
N ILE A 184 9.93 -3.11 8.22
CA ILE A 184 10.57 -1.80 8.19
C ILE A 184 9.92 -0.91 9.23
N ASN A 185 10.74 -0.40 10.15
CA ASN A 185 10.27 0.49 11.20
C ASN A 185 10.27 1.95 10.71
N CYS A 186 9.08 2.43 10.30
CA CYS A 186 8.85 3.82 9.87
C CYS A 186 7.35 4.13 9.92
N THR A 187 6.96 5.40 9.72
CA THR A 187 5.54 5.74 9.57
C THR A 187 5.04 5.35 8.18
N ALA A 188 3.72 5.13 8.04
CA ALA A 188 3.12 4.81 6.75
C ALA A 188 3.34 5.95 5.73
N GLU A 189 3.24 7.20 6.17
CA GLU A 189 3.47 8.38 5.34
C GLU A 189 4.92 8.45 4.84
N GLN A 190 5.89 8.12 5.69
CA GLN A 190 7.30 8.05 5.28
C GLN A 190 7.53 6.99 4.21
N MET A 191 6.93 5.81 4.36
CA MET A 191 7.03 4.76 3.33
C MET A 191 6.34 5.17 2.03
N LEU A 192 5.15 5.77 2.10
CA LEU A 192 4.40 6.17 0.91
C LEU A 192 5.10 7.30 0.15
N LEU A 193 5.61 8.30 0.85
CA LEU A 193 6.25 9.46 0.21
C LEU A 193 7.69 9.19 -0.24
N HIS A 194 8.40 8.31 0.47
CA HIS A 194 9.84 8.08 0.27
C HIS A 194 10.23 6.60 0.34
N PRO A 195 9.61 5.70 -0.46
CA PRO A 195 9.89 4.26 -0.42
C PRO A 195 11.34 3.92 -0.77
N GLU A 196 12.00 4.74 -1.59
CA GLU A 196 13.39 4.58 -2.02
C GLU A 196 14.37 4.63 -0.86
N ARG A 197 14.07 5.40 0.19
CA ARG A 197 14.92 5.49 1.40
C ARG A 197 15.00 4.18 2.16
N TYR A 198 14.03 3.31 1.95
CA TYR A 198 13.91 2.02 2.57
C TYR A 198 14.25 0.87 1.61
N GLY A 199 14.75 1.19 0.41
CA GLY A 199 15.06 0.22 -0.63
C GLY A 199 13.81 -0.55 -1.06
N VAL A 200 12.68 0.14 -1.15
CA VAL A 200 11.44 -0.37 -1.74
C VAL A 200 11.26 0.39 -3.06
N GLU A 201 11.31 -0.33 -4.17
CA GLU A 201 11.28 0.26 -5.51
C GLU A 201 10.17 -0.37 -6.34
N GLY A 202 9.65 0.39 -7.29
CA GLY A 202 8.58 -0.05 -8.19
C GLY A 202 7.19 -0.04 -7.54
N HIS A 203 6.21 -0.47 -8.32
CA HIS A 203 4.81 -0.49 -7.89
C HIS A 203 4.48 -1.74 -7.09
N ALA A 204 3.70 -1.55 -6.03
CA ALA A 204 3.09 -2.65 -5.28
C ALA A 204 1.89 -3.20 -6.05
N LYS A 205 1.72 -4.52 -6.01
CA LYS A 205 0.49 -5.17 -6.49
C LYS A 205 -0.66 -4.91 -5.51
N LEU A 206 -0.36 -4.94 -4.22
CA LEU A 206 -1.33 -4.75 -3.13
C LEU A 206 -0.74 -3.83 -2.07
N ILE A 207 -1.47 -2.79 -1.68
CA ILE A 207 -1.18 -1.96 -0.51
C ILE A 207 -2.35 -2.09 0.46
N THR A 208 -2.07 -2.45 1.71
CA THR A 208 -3.06 -2.50 2.78
C THR A 208 -2.81 -1.36 3.78
N LEU A 209 -3.85 -0.58 4.03
CA LEU A 209 -3.88 0.49 5.02
C LEU A 209 -4.86 0.09 6.12
N THR A 210 -4.36 -0.49 7.21
CA THR A 210 -5.18 -0.87 8.38
C THR A 210 -4.81 -0.04 9.62
N PRO A 211 -4.94 1.30 9.55
CA PRO A 211 -4.49 2.13 10.64
C PRO A 211 -5.38 2.00 11.88
N PRO A 212 -4.83 2.27 13.08
CA PRO A 212 -5.64 2.54 14.26
C PRO A 212 -6.50 3.78 14.01
N TYR A 213 -7.82 3.59 13.91
CA TYR A 213 -8.80 4.56 13.39
C TYR A 213 -8.70 5.99 13.96
N GLU A 214 -8.23 6.14 15.19
CA GLU A 214 -8.25 7.40 15.95
C GLU A 214 -6.88 8.09 16.00
N GLU A 215 -5.83 7.47 15.43
CA GLU A 215 -4.45 7.96 15.52
C GLU A 215 -3.87 8.41 14.18
N VAL A 216 -4.67 8.40 13.11
CA VAL A 216 -4.26 8.81 11.76
C VAL A 216 -5.21 9.82 11.13
N ASP A 217 -4.66 10.68 10.28
CA ASP A 217 -5.44 11.49 9.35
C ASP A 217 -5.57 10.74 8.02
N TYR A 218 -6.77 10.24 7.74
CA TYR A 218 -7.06 9.52 6.49
C TYR A 218 -6.88 10.38 5.23
N GLY A 219 -7.11 11.69 5.32
CA GLY A 219 -6.93 12.60 4.19
C GLY A 219 -5.47 12.72 3.79
N GLU A 220 -4.58 12.92 4.77
CA GLU A 220 -3.14 12.95 4.56
C GLU A 220 -2.61 11.59 4.10
N LEU A 221 -3.09 10.48 4.70
CA LEU A 221 -2.70 9.14 4.30
C LEU A 221 -3.09 8.82 2.86
N MET A 222 -4.30 9.20 2.46
CA MET A 222 -4.76 9.00 1.09
C MET A 222 -4.04 9.92 0.09
N TYR A 223 -3.73 11.15 0.49
CA TYR A 223 -2.93 12.06 -0.32
C TYR A 223 -1.52 11.52 -0.55
N ALA A 224 -0.88 10.99 0.50
CA ALA A 224 0.43 10.33 0.42
C ALA A 224 0.37 9.09 -0.49
N ALA A 225 -0.67 8.27 -0.38
CA ALA A 225 -0.84 7.10 -1.24
C ALA A 225 -1.03 7.48 -2.71
N ALA A 226 -1.83 8.50 -3.00
CA ALA A 226 -2.07 8.96 -4.37
C ALA A 226 -0.80 9.54 -5.03
N GLY A 227 0.14 10.07 -4.25
CA GLY A 227 1.43 10.59 -4.74
C GLY A 227 2.59 9.59 -4.65
N SER A 228 2.36 8.36 -4.21
CA SER A 228 3.42 7.39 -3.95
C SER A 228 3.84 6.67 -5.22
N ASP A 229 5.16 6.49 -5.40
CA ASP A 229 5.73 5.64 -6.45
C ASP A 229 5.37 4.15 -6.27
N LEU A 230 4.89 3.76 -5.08
CA LEU A 230 4.36 2.41 -4.84
C LEU A 230 3.01 2.17 -5.52
N VAL A 231 2.29 3.23 -5.88
CA VAL A 231 0.98 3.14 -6.54
C VAL A 231 1.15 3.32 -8.04
N GLY A 232 0.80 2.28 -8.79
CA GLY A 232 0.81 2.29 -10.24
C GLY A 232 -0.47 1.73 -10.84
N GLU A 233 -0.44 1.50 -12.15
CA GLU A 233 -1.53 0.83 -12.84
C GLU A 233 -1.68 -0.61 -12.33
N GLY A 234 -2.91 -0.99 -11.98
CA GLY A 234 -3.20 -2.33 -11.44
C GLY A 234 -2.83 -2.54 -9.96
N THR A 235 -2.37 -1.50 -9.25
CA THR A 235 -2.22 -1.56 -7.80
C THR A 235 -3.58 -1.60 -7.11
N PHE A 236 -3.78 -2.60 -6.24
CA PHE A 236 -4.95 -2.67 -5.37
C PHE A 236 -4.66 -1.98 -4.05
N LEU A 237 -5.49 -1.02 -3.67
CA LEU A 237 -5.42 -0.34 -2.37
C LEU A 237 -6.60 -0.78 -1.50
N VAL A 238 -6.31 -1.43 -0.38
CA VAL A 238 -7.32 -1.82 0.62
C VAL A 238 -7.18 -0.91 1.83
N VAL A 239 -8.26 -0.23 2.18
CA VAL A 239 -8.27 0.70 3.33
C VAL A 239 -9.32 0.25 4.33
N GLU A 240 -8.90 0.01 5.56
CA GLU A 240 -9.79 -0.21 6.69
C GLU A 240 -10.05 1.13 7.40
N TYR A 241 -11.31 1.54 7.46
CA TYR A 241 -11.72 2.79 8.10
C TYR A 241 -12.99 2.59 8.91
N PRO A 242 -13.20 3.35 10.00
CA PRO A 242 -14.42 3.23 10.78
C PRO A 242 -15.60 3.81 10.00
N VAL A 243 -16.75 3.13 10.08
CA VAL A 243 -17.98 3.50 9.36
C VAL A 243 -18.44 4.93 9.71
N GLU A 244 -18.12 5.40 10.92
CA GLU A 244 -18.52 6.70 11.49
C GLU A 244 -17.84 7.91 10.82
N LEU A 245 -16.68 7.70 10.17
CA LEU A 245 -15.96 8.76 9.45
C LEU A 245 -16.59 9.11 8.09
N GLY A 246 -17.57 8.32 7.62
CA GLY A 246 -18.14 8.43 6.28
C GLY A 246 -17.13 8.02 5.20
N LYS A 247 -17.59 7.90 3.95
CA LYS A 247 -16.72 7.59 2.81
C LYS A 247 -15.72 8.75 2.62
N PRO A 248 -14.39 8.52 2.57
CA PRO A 248 -13.44 9.57 2.20
C PRO A 248 -13.85 10.13 0.83
N ARG A 249 -13.94 11.46 0.74
CA ARG A 249 -14.38 12.17 -0.48
C ARG A 249 -13.21 12.53 -1.36
#